data_AF-A0A3E0MR40-F1
#
_entry.id   AF-A0A3E0MR40-F1
#
_cell.length_a   1.000
_cell.length_b   1.000
_cell.length_c   1.000
_cell.angle_alpha   90.00
_cell.angle_beta   90.00
_cell.angle_gamma   90.00
#
_symmetry.space_group_name_H-M   'P 1'
#
loop_
_entity.id
_entity.type
_entity.pdbx_description
1 polymer ?
#
loop_
_entity_poly.entity_id
_entity_poly.type
_entity_poly.pdbx_seq_one_letter_code
_entity_poly.pdbx_strand_id
1 'polypeptide(L)'
;YGDMAGGCDALKDCPKMLVYALARYRNTLGYCIPQRVIDRPPSAELAPDQTDQDNLPPYEELDEIIERYVEDDESPEQIVAAGFAEADVKRVIRLIDLNEYKRRQAPVGVRITTRGFGRDRRYPISWAWRKS
;
A
#
# COMPACT_ATOMS: atom_id res chain seq x y z
N TYR A 1 16.30 7.25 10.96
CA TYR A 1 15.69 5.92 10.95
C TYR A 1 14.23 6.09 11.37
N GLY A 2 13.30 5.87 10.45
CA GLY A 2 11.86 6.13 10.63
C GLY A 2 11.05 4.85 10.84
N ASP A 3 9.80 4.84 10.39
CA ASP A 3 8.86 3.72 10.38
C ASP A 3 9.42 2.38 9.86
N MET A 4 10.29 2.41 8.85
CA MET A 4 10.90 1.20 8.27
C MET A 4 12.04 0.59 9.11
N ALA A 5 12.42 1.19 10.24
CA ALA A 5 13.48 0.65 11.08
C ALA A 5 12.96 -0.50 11.97
N GLY A 6 13.35 -1.74 11.65
CA GLY A 6 12.96 -2.91 12.43
C GLY A 6 13.66 -4.19 11.96
N GLY A 7 13.54 -5.26 12.75
CA GLY A 7 14.05 -6.59 12.38
C GLY A 7 13.07 -7.43 11.55
N CYS A 8 11.77 -7.15 11.68
CA CYS A 8 10.69 -7.81 10.95
C CYS A 8 9.48 -6.86 10.86
N ASP A 9 8.84 -6.80 9.71
CA ASP A 9 7.58 -6.09 9.50
C ASP A 9 6.44 -7.11 9.31
N ALA A 10 5.64 -7.27 10.36
CA ALA A 10 4.55 -8.24 10.40
C ALA A 10 3.39 -7.90 9.46
N LEU A 11 3.22 -6.62 9.10
CA LEU A 11 2.11 -6.14 8.26
C LEU A 11 2.59 -5.71 6.87
N LYS A 12 3.83 -6.04 6.51
CA LYS A 12 4.49 -5.65 5.26
C LYS A 12 3.65 -5.90 4.01
N ASP A 13 2.90 -7.00 4.01
CA ASP A 13 2.12 -7.50 2.87
C ASP A 13 0.61 -7.46 3.15
N CYS A 14 0.17 -6.58 4.05
CA CYS A 14 -1.22 -6.45 4.48
C CYS A 14 -1.79 -5.10 4.01
N PRO A 15 -2.72 -5.09 3.02
CA PRO A 15 -3.42 -3.88 2.59
C PRO A 15 -4.14 -3.18 3.74
N LYS A 16 -4.34 -1.86 3.63
CA LYS A 16 -4.85 -1.07 4.76
C LYS A 16 -6.26 -1.48 5.17
N MET A 17 -7.11 -1.78 4.20
CA MET A 17 -8.47 -2.26 4.45
C MET A 17 -8.48 -3.63 5.12
N LEU A 18 -7.50 -4.49 4.79
CA LEU A 18 -7.30 -5.77 5.47
C LEU A 18 -6.84 -5.58 6.92
N VAL A 19 -5.96 -4.60 7.20
CA VAL A 19 -5.57 -4.26 8.59
C VAL A 19 -6.80 -3.89 9.42
N TYR A 20 -7.71 -3.07 8.90
CA TYR A 20 -8.95 -2.72 9.61
C TYR A 20 -9.86 -3.94 9.82
N ALA A 21 -10.01 -4.80 8.81
CA ALA A 21 -10.79 -6.03 8.92
C ALA A 21 -10.23 -6.98 9.97
N LEU A 22 -8.91 -7.19 9.98
CA LEU A 22 -8.20 -8.02 10.96
C LEU A 22 -8.29 -7.44 12.37
N ALA A 23 -8.20 -6.12 12.53
CA ALA A 23 -8.37 -5.47 13.83
C ALA A 23 -9.77 -5.70 14.42
N ARG A 24 -10.82 -5.56 13.59
CA ARG A 24 -12.20 -5.87 13.97
C ARG A 24 -12.37 -7.34 14.34
N TYR A 25 -11.88 -8.24 13.50
CA TYR A 25 -11.91 -9.69 13.77
C TYR A 25 -11.19 -10.04 15.07
N ARG A 26 -9.99 -9.49 15.30
CA ARG A 26 -9.24 -9.77 16.53
C ARG A 26 -10.02 -9.39 17.78
N ASN A 27 -10.77 -8.29 17.76
CA ASN A 27 -11.60 -7.88 18.88
C ASN A 27 -12.81 -8.81 19.13
N THR A 28 -13.30 -9.55 18.13
CA THR A 28 -14.36 -10.56 18.34
C THR A 28 -13.85 -11.77 19.15
N LEU A 29 -12.54 -12.01 19.15
CA LEU A 29 -11.89 -13.06 19.94
C LEU A 29 -11.53 -12.60 21.37
N GLY A 30 -11.73 -11.32 21.68
CA GLY A 30 -11.43 -10.72 22.96
C GLY A 30 -10.92 -9.28 22.77
N TYR A 31 -11.56 -8.33 23.44
CA TYR A 31 -11.27 -6.91 23.30
C TYR A 31 -9.81 -6.60 23.66
N CYS A 32 -9.03 -6.10 22.69
CA CYS A 32 -7.64 -5.69 22.92
C CYS A 32 -7.23 -4.43 22.14
N ILE A 33 -7.91 -4.10 21.04
CA ILE A 33 -7.64 -2.89 20.24
C ILE A 33 -8.73 -1.85 20.57
N PRO A 34 -8.38 -0.67 21.12
CA PRO A 34 -9.36 0.35 21.41
C PRO A 34 -10.12 0.83 20.16
N GLN A 35 -11.44 0.96 20.25
CA GLN A 35 -12.28 1.32 19.11
C GLN A 35 -11.85 2.65 18.46
N ARG A 36 -11.42 3.63 19.27
CA ARG A 36 -10.87 4.92 18.78
C ARG A 36 -9.66 4.78 17.83
N VAL A 37 -8.93 3.67 17.88
CA VAL A 37 -7.79 3.40 16.98
C VAL A 37 -8.28 2.87 15.64
N ILE A 38 -9.38 2.12 15.65
CA ILE A 38 -10.03 1.56 14.45
C ILE A 38 -10.84 2.64 13.72
N ASP A 39 -11.51 3.52 14.46
CA ASP A 39 -12.32 4.60 13.88
C ASP A 39 -11.48 5.79 13.40
N ARG A 40 -10.20 5.86 13.82
CA ARG A 40 -9.31 6.91 13.36
C ARG A 40 -9.12 6.76 11.84
N PRO A 41 -9.37 7.82 11.05
CA PRO A 41 -9.15 7.77 9.62
C PRO A 41 -7.68 7.46 9.35
N PRO A 42 -7.39 6.66 8.31
CA PRO A 42 -6.03 6.37 7.95
C PRO A 42 -5.30 7.68 7.58
N SER A 43 -4.11 7.85 8.14
CA SER A 43 -3.20 8.95 7.90
C SER A 43 -1.84 8.32 7.63
N ALA A 44 -1.16 8.67 6.55
CA ALA A 44 0.27 8.37 6.48
C ALA A 44 0.95 9.38 7.38
N GLU A 45 1.58 8.89 8.45
CA GLU A 45 2.35 9.72 9.36
C GLU A 45 3.67 10.12 8.67
N LEU A 46 3.62 11.06 7.72
CA LEU A 46 4.80 11.72 7.16
C LEU A 46 4.56 13.23 7.11
N ALA A 47 4.87 13.87 8.24
CA ALA A 47 4.95 15.30 8.55
C ALA A 47 3.72 15.94 9.24
N PRO A 48 3.93 16.88 10.21
CA PRO A 48 2.87 17.46 11.04
C PRO A 48 1.76 18.20 10.28
N ASP A 49 2.03 18.60 9.03
CA ASP A 49 1.16 19.44 8.21
C ASP A 49 0.84 18.82 6.84
N GLN A 50 1.11 17.52 6.63
CA GLN A 50 0.77 16.81 5.39
C GLN A 50 -0.43 15.90 5.60
N THR A 51 -1.57 16.26 5.00
CA THR A 51 -2.72 15.38 4.79
C THR A 51 -2.53 14.60 3.50
N ASP A 52 -2.32 13.28 3.56
CA ASP A 52 -2.35 12.42 2.35
C ASP A 52 -3.71 12.47 1.63
N GLN A 53 -4.75 12.91 2.34
CA GLN A 53 -6.10 13.07 1.82
C GLN A 53 -6.21 14.13 0.71
N ASP A 54 -5.20 15.00 0.54
CA ASP A 54 -5.21 15.92 -0.60
C ASP A 54 -4.71 15.26 -1.89
N ASN A 55 -4.00 14.12 -1.81
CA ASN A 55 -3.22 13.59 -2.93
C ASN A 55 -3.33 12.09 -3.21
N LEU A 56 -4.23 11.34 -2.57
CA LEU A 56 -4.47 9.93 -2.86
C LEU A 56 -5.98 9.65 -2.95
N PRO A 57 -6.41 8.64 -3.74
CA PRO A 57 -7.80 8.19 -3.69
C PRO A 57 -8.12 7.59 -2.30
N PRO A 58 -9.40 7.39 -1.97
CA PRO A 58 -9.82 6.65 -0.77
C PRO A 58 -9.08 5.31 -0.65
N TYR A 59 -8.82 4.85 0.58
CA TYR A 59 -8.01 3.64 0.79
C TYR A 59 -8.62 2.38 0.19
N GLU A 60 -9.95 2.34 0.07
CA GLU A 60 -10.69 1.29 -0.64
C GLU A 60 -10.25 1.22 -2.11
N GLU A 61 -10.23 2.35 -2.80
CA GLU A 61 -9.80 2.42 -4.21
C GLU A 61 -8.28 2.26 -4.34
N LEU A 62 -7.51 2.82 -3.41
CA LEU A 62 -6.05 2.70 -3.40
C LEU A 62 -5.60 1.25 -3.28
N ASP A 63 -6.17 0.51 -2.33
CA ASP A 63 -5.84 -0.91 -2.11
C ASP A 63 -6.19 -1.73 -3.36
N GLU A 64 -7.35 -1.49 -3.99
CA GLU A 64 -7.74 -2.22 -5.22
C GLU A 64 -6.83 -1.87 -6.42
N ILE A 65 -6.44 -0.61 -6.59
CA ILE A 65 -5.47 -0.23 -7.64
C ILE A 65 -4.12 -0.91 -7.40
N ILE A 66 -3.66 -0.99 -6.15
CA ILE A 66 -2.40 -1.66 -5.79
C ILE A 66 -2.49 -3.16 -6.08
N GLU A 67 -3.57 -3.82 -5.66
CA GLU A 67 -3.81 -5.25 -5.91
C GLU A 67 -3.75 -5.55 -7.40
N ARG A 68 -4.55 -4.84 -8.21
CA ARG A 68 -4.59 -5.02 -9.67
C ARG A 68 -3.23 -4.80 -10.33
N TYR A 69 -2.50 -3.76 -9.92
CA TYR A 69 -1.22 -3.43 -10.54
C TYR A 69 -0.07 -4.36 -10.11
N VAL A 70 -0.06 -4.80 -8.85
CA VAL A 70 1.09 -5.49 -8.24
C VAL A 70 0.86 -6.99 -8.18
N GLU A 71 -0.32 -7.40 -7.75
CA GLU A 71 -0.68 -8.81 -7.61
C GLU A 71 -1.10 -9.39 -8.97
N ASP A 72 -2.03 -8.73 -9.66
CA ASP A 72 -2.62 -9.23 -10.91
C ASP A 72 -1.84 -8.85 -12.20
N ASP A 73 -0.82 -8.00 -12.09
CA ASP A 73 0.01 -7.52 -13.21
C ASP A 73 -0.81 -6.77 -14.30
N GLU A 74 -1.95 -6.18 -13.94
CA GLU A 74 -2.79 -5.41 -14.87
C GLU A 74 -2.08 -4.13 -15.33
N SER A 75 -2.26 -3.79 -16.60
CA SER A 75 -1.76 -2.54 -17.17
C SER A 75 -2.57 -1.33 -16.68
N PRO A 76 -2.01 -0.10 -16.67
CA PRO A 76 -2.75 1.10 -16.31
C PRO A 76 -4.06 1.25 -17.11
N GLU A 77 -4.05 0.85 -18.39
CA GLU A 77 -5.22 0.91 -19.27
C GLU A 77 -6.31 -0.08 -18.85
N GLN A 78 -5.93 -1.28 -18.40
CA GLN A 78 -6.86 -2.27 -17.87
C GLN A 78 -7.52 -1.78 -16.58
N ILE A 79 -6.73 -1.18 -15.67
CA ILE A 79 -7.23 -0.63 -14.41
C ILE A 79 -8.19 0.55 -14.68
N VAL A 80 -7.86 1.44 -15.62
CA VAL A 80 -8.79 2.51 -16.03
C VAL A 80 -10.07 1.93 -16.66
N ALA A 81 -9.96 0.89 -17.49
CA ALA A 81 -11.11 0.22 -18.06
C ALA A 81 -12.00 -0.48 -17.01
N ALA A 82 -11.44 -0.84 -15.85
CA ALA A 82 -12.18 -1.38 -14.71
C ALA A 82 -12.99 -0.31 -13.94
N GLY A 83 -12.86 0.98 -14.31
CA GLY A 83 -13.68 2.07 -13.79
C GLY A 83 -12.94 3.06 -12.89
N PHE A 84 -11.64 2.89 -12.68
CA PHE A 84 -10.83 3.81 -11.89
C PHE A 84 -10.48 5.08 -12.65
N ALA A 85 -10.45 6.21 -11.95
CA ALA A 85 -10.05 7.48 -12.54
C ALA A 85 -8.59 7.43 -13.02
N GLU A 86 -8.37 7.77 -14.29
CA GLU A 86 -7.03 7.74 -14.91
C GLU A 86 -5.98 8.56 -14.14
N ALA A 87 -6.40 9.69 -13.57
CA ALA A 87 -5.54 10.52 -12.74
C ALA A 87 -5.04 9.77 -11.49
N ASP A 88 -5.92 9.00 -10.84
CA ASP A 88 -5.58 8.22 -9.64
C ASP A 88 -4.70 7.03 -9.97
N VAL A 89 -5.05 6.27 -11.01
CA VAL A 89 -4.23 5.13 -11.48
C VAL A 89 -2.80 5.57 -11.77
N LYS A 90 -2.63 6.63 -12.59
CA LYS A 90 -1.29 7.15 -12.94
C LYS A 90 -0.52 7.62 -11.73
N ARG A 91 -1.20 8.27 -10.78
CA ARG A 91 -0.59 8.79 -9.56
C ARG A 91 -0.12 7.67 -8.64
N VAL A 92 -0.97 6.69 -8.38
CA VAL A 92 -0.64 5.52 -7.54
C VAL A 92 0.52 4.75 -8.13
N ILE A 93 0.49 4.43 -9.44
CA ILE A 93 1.58 3.71 -10.11
C ILE A 93 2.89 4.48 -10.03
N ARG A 94 2.86 5.79 -10.28
CA ARG A 94 4.04 6.66 -10.14
C ARG A 94 4.60 6.61 -8.73
N LEU A 95 3.76 6.68 -7.71
CA LEU A 95 4.19 6.62 -6.31
C LEU A 95 4.76 5.26 -5.96
N ILE A 96 4.16 4.17 -6.45
CA ILE A 96 4.72 2.83 -6.32
C ILE A 96 6.13 2.84 -6.88
N ASP A 97 6.33 3.23 -8.13
CA ASP A 97 7.65 3.09 -8.74
C ASP A 97 8.71 4.01 -8.14
N LEU A 98 8.34 5.24 -7.72
CA LEU A 98 9.24 6.16 -7.03
C LEU A 98 9.72 5.65 -5.66
N ASN A 99 8.90 4.87 -4.96
CA ASN A 99 9.24 4.35 -3.63
C ASN A 99 9.99 3.00 -3.65
N GLU A 100 10.46 2.54 -4.81
CA GLU A 100 11.25 1.30 -4.93
C GLU A 100 12.50 1.30 -4.03
N TYR A 101 13.19 2.45 -3.93
CA TYR A 101 14.38 2.59 -3.08
C TYR A 101 14.07 2.41 -1.58
N LYS A 102 12.88 2.80 -1.12
CA LYS A 102 12.44 2.61 0.27
C LYS A 102 12.14 1.14 0.52
N ARG A 103 11.41 0.49 -0.39
CA ARG A 103 11.05 -0.93 -0.29
C ARG A 103 12.25 -1.87 -0.22
N ARG A 104 13.34 -1.56 -0.93
CA ARG A 104 14.57 -2.35 -0.86
C ARG A 104 15.30 -2.27 0.49
N GLN A 105 15.04 -1.22 1.27
CA GLN A 105 15.59 -1.04 2.62
C GLN A 105 14.67 -1.58 3.72
N ALA A 106 13.42 -1.93 3.37
CA ALA A 106 12.45 -2.45 4.33
C ALA A 106 12.89 -3.83 4.86
N PRO A 107 12.63 -4.12 6.14
CA PRO A 107 12.97 -5.41 6.73
C PRO A 107 12.22 -6.56 6.07
N VAL A 108 12.61 -7.78 6.40
CA VAL A 108 11.84 -8.97 6.04
C VAL A 108 10.44 -8.89 6.65
N GLY A 109 9.45 -9.45 5.99
CA GLY A 109 8.07 -9.48 6.47
C GLY A 109 7.35 -10.74 6.03
N VAL A 110 6.18 -10.98 6.61
CA VAL A 110 5.32 -12.12 6.26
C VAL A 110 4.63 -11.81 4.93
N ARG A 111 4.61 -12.80 4.03
CA ARG A 111 3.85 -12.75 2.77
C ARG A 111 2.53 -13.47 2.95
N ILE A 112 1.44 -12.81 2.58
CA ILE A 112 0.07 -13.35 2.58
C ILE A 112 -0.57 -13.28 1.18
N THR A 113 -0.02 -12.47 0.27
CA THR A 113 -0.47 -12.29 -1.12
C THR A 113 0.20 -13.28 -2.07
N THR A 114 -0.40 -13.46 -3.26
CA THR A 114 0.16 -14.32 -4.32
C THR A 114 1.44 -13.72 -4.91
N ARG A 115 1.49 -12.40 -5.05
CA ARG A 115 2.64 -11.64 -5.56
C ARG A 115 2.77 -10.29 -4.86
N GLY A 116 3.69 -10.22 -3.90
CA GLY A 116 3.93 -9.00 -3.13
C GLY A 116 5.14 -8.18 -3.60
N PHE A 117 5.38 -7.05 -2.94
CA PHE A 117 6.50 -6.13 -3.16
C PHE A 117 7.91 -6.67 -2.78
N GLY A 118 8.03 -7.98 -2.56
CA GLY A 118 9.26 -8.64 -2.10
C GLY A 118 10.11 -9.22 -3.24
N ARG A 119 10.45 -10.50 -3.13
CA ARG A 119 11.29 -11.19 -4.13
C ARG A 119 10.62 -11.33 -5.50
N ASP A 120 9.30 -11.17 -5.54
CA ASP A 120 8.43 -11.44 -6.69
C ASP A 120 8.28 -10.23 -7.63
N ARG A 121 8.68 -9.03 -7.18
CA ARG A 121 8.72 -7.80 -7.97
C ARG A 121 10.10 -7.16 -7.92
N ARG A 122 10.98 -7.50 -8.87
CA ARG A 122 12.36 -6.99 -8.93
C ARG A 122 12.50 -5.86 -9.94
N TYR A 123 12.21 -4.64 -9.50
CA TYR A 123 12.32 -3.44 -10.35
C TYR A 123 13.62 -2.68 -10.07
N PRO A 124 14.27 -2.08 -11.08
CA PRO A 124 15.45 -1.24 -10.88
C PRO A 124 15.13 -0.01 -10.01
N ILE A 125 16.07 0.39 -9.13
CA ILE A 125 15.94 1.67 -8.38
C ILE A 125 16.17 2.85 -9.32
N SER A 126 17.27 2.83 -10.07
CA SER A 126 17.59 3.85 -11.05
C SER A 126 16.98 3.46 -12.40
N TRP A 127 15.86 4.06 -12.75
CA TRP A 127 15.17 3.81 -14.01
C TRP A 127 14.43 5.07 -14.47
N ALA A 128 14.40 5.31 -15.79
CA ALA A 128 13.72 6.45 -16.41
C ALA A 128 12.79 5.99 -17.54
N TRP A 129 12.32 4.75 -17.47
CA TRP A 129 11.47 4.18 -18.51
C TRP A 129 10.11 4.88 -18.47
N ARG A 130 9.73 5.49 -19.59
CA ARG A 130 8.42 6.09 -19.81
C ARG A 130 7.70 5.20 -20.82
N LYS A 131 6.67 4.46 -20.39
CA LYS A 131 5.75 3.88 -21.36
C LYS A 131 5.09 5.06 -22.09
N SER A 132 5.24 5.06 -23.42
CA SER A 132 4.66 6.08 -24.32
C SER A 132 3.16 5.95 -24.37
#